data_AF-A0A3P7P794-F1
#
_entry.id   AF-A0A3P7P794-F1
#
_cell.length_a   1.000
_cell.length_b   1.000
_cell.length_c   1.000
_cell.angle_alpha   90.00
_cell.angle_beta   90.00
_cell.angle_gamma   90.00
#
_symmetry.space_group_name_H-M   'P 1'
#
loop_
_entity.id
_entity.type
_entity.pdbx_description
1 polymer ?
#
loop_
_entity_poly.entity_id
_entity_poly.type
_entity_poly.pdbx_seq_one_letter_code
_entity_poly.pdbx_strand_id
1 'polypeptide(L)'
;MGAAEHKRHVNFIMPKNPWDISFMGTLKTLSLIFGEQSSLFNTRFQCFQLCKRESDDIVTYAGIVNREYQLKCLIFISGLQSPKDAGIRERLLAHVHQSSSVTLQELAAESQTLINL
;
A
#
# COMPACT_ATOMS: atom_id res chain seq x y z
N MET A 1 2.98 -21.02 -22.11
CA MET A 1 1.92 -21.00 -21.08
C MET A 1 1.03 -22.20 -21.30
N GLY A 2 1.02 -23.14 -20.36
CA GLY A 2 0.49 -24.50 -20.55
C GLY A 2 -1.00 -24.62 -20.23
N ALA A 3 -1.68 -25.53 -20.92
CA ALA A 3 -3.10 -25.88 -20.75
C ALA A 3 -3.52 -26.22 -19.30
N ALA A 4 -2.56 -26.56 -18.42
CA ALA A 4 -2.79 -26.78 -17.00
C ALA A 4 -3.19 -25.49 -16.25
N GLU A 5 -2.58 -24.34 -16.55
CA GLU A 5 -2.92 -23.05 -15.94
C GLU A 5 -4.32 -22.59 -16.40
N HIS A 6 -4.62 -22.77 -17.69
CA HIS A 6 -5.94 -22.49 -18.25
C HIS A 6 -7.04 -23.32 -17.55
N LYS A 7 -6.81 -24.61 -17.33
CA LYS A 7 -7.77 -25.50 -16.63
C LYS A 7 -7.96 -25.12 -15.15
N ARG A 8 -6.90 -24.65 -14.49
CA ARG A 8 -6.93 -24.19 -13.09
C ARG A 8 -7.79 -22.94 -12.92
N HIS A 9 -7.68 -22.00 -13.86
CA HIS A 9 -8.48 -20.78 -13.87
C HIS A 9 -9.93 -21.02 -14.28
N VAL A 10 -10.20 -21.86 -15.29
CA VAL A 10 -11.57 -22.17 -15.76
C VAL A 10 -12.45 -22.77 -14.65
N ASN A 11 -11.90 -23.61 -13.77
CA ASN A 11 -12.65 -24.21 -12.66
C ASN A 11 -12.91 -23.24 -11.49
N PHE A 12 -12.06 -22.23 -11.29
CA PHE A 12 -12.23 -21.22 -10.25
C PHE A 12 -13.13 -20.06 -10.70
N ILE A 13 -13.17 -19.82 -12.02
CA ILE A 13 -13.89 -18.72 -12.68
C ILE A 13 -15.27 -19.18 -13.17
N MET A 14 -15.72 -20.42 -12.90
CA MET A 14 -16.95 -20.96 -13.48
C MET A 14 -18.08 -19.92 -13.41
N PRO A 15 -18.47 -19.32 -14.55
CA PRO A 15 -18.99 -17.97 -14.53
C PRO A 15 -20.42 -18.01 -14.03
N LYS A 16 -20.80 -17.07 -13.15
CA LYS A 16 -22.23 -16.76 -13.06
C LYS A 16 -22.69 -16.40 -14.47
N ASN A 17 -23.93 -16.78 -14.79
CA ASN A 17 -24.55 -16.53 -16.09
C ASN A 17 -24.22 -15.09 -16.54
N PRO A 18 -23.71 -14.87 -17.76
CA PRO A 18 -23.34 -13.53 -18.23
C PRO A 18 -24.51 -12.53 -18.18
N TRP A 19 -25.77 -13.01 -18.12
CA TRP A 19 -26.96 -12.21 -17.92
C TRP A 19 -27.21 -11.79 -16.45
N ASP A 20 -26.55 -12.42 -15.48
CA ASP A 20 -26.70 -12.19 -14.03
C ASP A 20 -25.58 -11.30 -13.45
N ILE A 21 -24.57 -10.92 -14.24
CA ILE A 21 -23.46 -10.08 -13.80
C ILE A 21 -23.62 -8.66 -14.36
N SER A 22 -23.84 -7.69 -13.47
CA SER A 22 -23.74 -6.27 -13.82
C SER A 22 -22.28 -5.88 -14.07
N PHE A 23 -22.05 -4.79 -14.82
CA PHE A 23 -20.70 -4.24 -15.04
C PHE A 23 -19.88 -4.10 -13.75
N MET A 24 -20.53 -3.65 -12.66
CA MET A 24 -19.91 -3.58 -11.32
C MET A 24 -19.54 -4.95 -10.75
N GLY A 25 -20.36 -5.98 -11.00
CA GLY A 25 -20.05 -7.36 -10.64
C GLY A 25 -18.83 -7.89 -11.39
N THR A 26 -18.67 -7.54 -12.67
CA THR A 26 -17.49 -7.90 -13.47
C THR A 26 -16.24 -7.25 -12.93
N LEU A 27 -16.28 -5.94 -12.66
CA LEU A 27 -15.14 -5.20 -12.10
C LEU A 27 -14.73 -5.74 -10.72
N LYS A 28 -15.68 -6.05 -9.84
CA LYS A 28 -15.38 -6.67 -8.54
C LYS A 28 -14.75 -8.05 -8.69
N THR A 29 -15.26 -8.87 -9.58
CA THR A 29 -14.72 -10.23 -9.82
C THR A 29 -13.32 -10.15 -10.40
N LEU A 30 -13.08 -9.23 -11.33
CA LEU A 30 -11.76 -8.99 -11.92
C LEU A 30 -10.77 -8.46 -10.86
N SER A 31 -11.20 -7.54 -10.00
CA SER A 31 -10.39 -7.06 -8.88
C SER A 31 -10.14 -8.13 -7.82
N LEU A 32 -11.03 -9.11 -7.65
CA LEU A 32 -10.82 -10.22 -6.72
C LEU A 32 -9.80 -11.22 -7.27
N ILE A 33 -9.88 -11.53 -8.57
CA ILE A 33 -9.01 -12.54 -9.21
C ILE A 33 -7.63 -11.95 -9.53
N PHE A 34 -7.58 -10.69 -9.98
CA PHE A 34 -6.37 -10.04 -10.50
C PHE A 34 -5.95 -8.79 -9.73
N GLY A 35 -6.78 -8.28 -8.82
CA GLY A 35 -6.37 -7.18 -7.96
C GLY A 35 -5.34 -7.65 -6.95
N GLU A 36 -4.45 -6.75 -6.60
CA GLU A 36 -3.37 -7.01 -5.65
C GLU A 36 -3.97 -7.39 -4.29
N GLN A 37 -3.87 -8.66 -3.90
CA GLN A 37 -4.34 -9.18 -2.61
C GLN A 37 -3.33 -8.90 -1.49
N SER A 38 -2.48 -7.89 -1.65
CA SER A 38 -1.58 -7.47 -0.58
C SER A 38 -2.36 -6.65 0.43
N SER A 39 -2.37 -7.08 1.68
CA SER A 39 -2.82 -6.20 2.75
C SER A 39 -1.96 -4.94 2.76
N LEU A 40 -2.52 -3.79 3.17
CA LEU A 40 -1.76 -2.55 3.35
C LEU A 40 -0.53 -2.75 4.25
N PHE A 41 -0.62 -3.67 5.22
CA PHE A 41 0.52 -4.07 6.04
C PHE A 41 1.62 -4.75 5.23
N ASN A 42 1.26 -5.72 4.36
CA ASN A 42 2.22 -6.43 3.54
C ASN A 42 2.94 -5.49 2.55
N THR A 43 2.21 -4.59 1.89
CA THR A 43 2.79 -3.59 0.98
C THR A 43 3.79 -2.70 1.73
N ARG A 44 3.44 -2.22 2.93
CA ARG A 44 4.32 -1.39 3.76
C ARG A 44 5.54 -2.15 4.26
N PHE A 45 5.37 -3.41 4.68
CA PHE A 45 6.47 -4.25 5.10
C PHE A 45 7.44 -4.51 3.95
N GLN A 46 6.94 -4.73 2.74
CA GLN A 46 7.76 -4.85 1.54
C GLN A 46 8.53 -3.56 1.24
N CYS A 47 7.94 -2.38 1.44
CA CYS A 47 8.65 -1.11 1.32
C CYS A 47 9.84 -1.02 2.29
N PHE A 48 9.67 -1.48 3.54
CA PHE A 48 10.75 -1.52 4.53
C PHE A 48 11.85 -2.53 4.17
N GLN A 49 11.52 -3.57 3.42
CA GLN A 49 12.46 -4.59 2.95
C GLN A 49 13.12 -4.23 1.61
N LEU A 50 12.86 -3.05 1.06
CA LEU A 50 13.53 -2.61 -0.17
C LEU A 50 15.04 -2.51 0.06
N CYS A 51 15.77 -3.31 -0.71
CA CYS A 51 17.22 -3.31 -0.76
C CYS A 51 17.66 -3.00 -2.19
N LYS A 52 18.75 -2.23 -2.33
CA LYS A 52 19.34 -1.96 -3.65
C LYS A 52 19.84 -3.27 -4.26
N ARG A 53 19.38 -3.63 -5.45
CA ARG A 53 19.94 -4.77 -6.18
C ARG A 53 21.35 -4.42 -6.67
N GLU A 54 22.21 -5.40 -6.85
CA GLU A 54 23.56 -5.16 -7.36
C GLU A 54 23.55 -4.52 -8.76
N SER A 55 22.56 -4.89 -9.58
CA SER A 55 22.32 -4.36 -10.93
C SER A 55 21.80 -2.92 -10.98
N ASP A 56 21.22 -2.41 -9.89
CA ASP A 56 20.56 -1.12 -9.88
C ASP A 56 21.57 -0.01 -9.61
N ASP A 57 21.56 1.05 -10.43
CA ASP A 57 22.27 2.28 -10.11
C ASP A 57 21.55 3.05 -8.99
N ILE A 58 22.27 3.98 -8.36
CA ILE A 58 21.78 4.74 -7.21
C ILE A 58 20.56 5.59 -7.57
N VAL A 59 20.48 6.14 -8.79
CA VAL A 59 19.37 6.99 -9.23
C VAL A 59 18.11 6.15 -9.44
N THR A 60 18.25 4.98 -10.06
CA THR A 60 17.13 4.02 -10.22
C THR A 60 16.59 3.56 -8.87
N TYR A 61 17.48 3.19 -7.94
CA TYR A 61 17.06 2.80 -6.59
C TYR A 61 16.40 3.95 -5.82
N ALA A 62 16.96 5.17 -5.89
CA ALA A 62 16.35 6.35 -5.29
C ALA A 62 14.95 6.63 -5.89
N GLY A 63 14.75 6.40 -7.18
CA GLY A 63 13.45 6.50 -7.85
C GLY A 63 12.42 5.49 -7.31
N ILE A 64 12.83 4.25 -7.06
CA ILE A 64 11.98 3.20 -6.46
C ILE A 64 11.59 3.61 -5.04
N VAL A 65 12.56 3.98 -4.21
CA VAL A 65 12.31 4.47 -2.84
C VAL A 65 11.43 5.73 -2.83
N ASN A 66 11.58 6.61 -3.83
CA ASN A 66 10.80 7.84 -3.95
C ASN A 66 9.35 7.61 -4.40
N ARG A 67 9.07 6.55 -5.18
CA ARG A 67 7.71 6.15 -5.54
C ARG A 67 6.92 5.63 -4.34
N GLU A 68 7.60 5.03 -3.37
CA GLU A 68 7.00 4.59 -2.12
C GLU A 68 6.83 5.78 -1.15
N TYR A 69 5.84 6.63 -1.45
CA TYR A 69 5.47 7.81 -0.63
C TYR A 69 5.29 7.46 0.85
N GLN A 70 4.80 6.25 1.14
CA GLN A 70 4.55 5.77 2.49
C GLN A 70 5.83 5.57 3.31
N LEU A 71 6.97 5.27 2.69
CA LEU A 71 8.22 5.04 3.44
C LEU A 71 8.70 6.32 4.13
N LYS A 72 8.65 7.46 3.44
CA LYS A 72 9.03 8.77 4.00
C LYS A 72 8.13 9.16 5.19
N CYS A 73 6.84 8.89 5.06
CA CYS A 73 5.85 9.10 6.11
C CYS A 73 6.12 8.22 7.34
N LEU A 74 6.43 6.94 7.13
CA LEU A 74 6.75 6.01 8.22
C LEU A 74 8.09 6.32 8.90
N ILE A 75 9.10 6.80 8.15
CA ILE A 75 10.37 7.30 8.70
C ILE A 75 10.12 8.53 9.59
N PHE A 76 9.29 9.46 9.15
CA PHE A 76 8.93 10.64 9.94
C PHE A 76 8.25 10.25 11.26
N ILE A 77 7.24 9.37 11.19
CA ILE A 77 6.51 8.88 12.37
C ILE A 77 7.43 8.12 13.32
N SER A 78 8.34 7.28 12.82
CA SER A 78 9.28 6.51 13.66
C SER A 78 10.36 7.39 14.31
N GLY A 79 10.64 8.57 13.74
CA GLY A 79 11.49 9.60 14.34
C GLY A 79 10.89 10.28 15.58
N LEU A 80 9.57 10.22 15.77
CA LEU A 80 8.86 10.76 16.94
C LEU A 80 9.02 9.83 18.16
N GLN A 81 10.24 9.70 18.69
CA GLN A 81 10.58 8.74 19.75
C GLN A 81 10.28 9.24 21.17
N SER A 82 10.11 10.54 21.35
CA SER A 82 9.82 11.13 22.65
C SER A 82 8.49 10.63 23.21
N PRO A 83 8.38 10.33 24.52
CA PRO A 83 7.10 9.99 25.14
C PRO A 83 6.03 11.07 24.97
N LYS A 84 6.42 12.34 24.83
CA LYS A 84 5.51 13.47 24.60
C LYS A 84 4.79 13.38 23.25
N ASP A 85 5.42 12.73 22.27
CA ASP A 85 4.89 12.60 20.92
C ASP A 85 4.09 11.30 20.74
N ALA A 86 3.92 10.48 21.78
CA ALA A 86 3.25 9.18 21.68
C ALA A 86 1.82 9.28 21.12
N GLY A 87 1.03 10.26 21.60
CA GLY A 87 -0.33 10.48 21.10
C GLY A 87 -0.37 11.01 19.66
N ILE A 88 0.63 11.82 19.26
CA ILE A 88 0.77 12.28 17.87
C ILE A 88 1.10 11.08 16.99
N ARG A 89 2.12 10.30 17.36
CA ARG A 89 2.55 9.09 16.66
C ARG A 89 1.41 8.10 16.44
N GLU A 90 0.59 7.83 17.45
CA GLU A 90 -0.58 6.95 17.33
C GLU A 90 -1.61 7.48 16.32
N ARG A 91 -1.92 8.78 16.35
CA ARG A 91 -2.86 9.41 15.40
C ARG A 91 -2.33 9.38 13.96
N LEU A 92 -1.06 9.73 13.77
CA LEU A 92 -0.42 9.70 12.47
C LEU A 92 -0.35 8.27 11.90
N LEU A 93 -0.07 7.27 12.74
CA LEU A 93 -0.11 5.86 12.34
C LEU A 93 -1.51 5.44 11.91
N ALA A 94 -2.56 5.85 12.63
CA ALA A 94 -3.94 5.56 12.26
C ALA A 94 -4.31 6.22 10.91
N HIS A 95 -3.89 7.46 10.70
CA HIS A 95 -4.15 8.19 9.46
C HIS A 95 -3.43 7.55 8.26
N VAL A 96 -2.13 7.24 8.39
CA VAL A 96 -1.38 6.50 7.36
C VAL A 96 -1.98 5.12 7.15
N HIS A 97 -2.52 4.47 8.20
CA HIS A 97 -3.14 3.17 8.06
C HIS A 97 -4.39 3.20 7.18
N GLN A 98 -5.24 4.20 7.37
CA GLN A 98 -6.53 4.36 6.69
C GLN A 98 -6.40 4.90 5.26
N SER A 99 -5.35 5.66 4.98
CA SER A 99 -5.18 6.37 3.71
C SER A 99 -3.97 5.82 2.92
N SER A 100 -4.19 5.38 1.68
CA SER A 100 -3.15 4.79 0.83
C SER A 100 -2.18 5.82 0.21
N SER A 101 -2.50 7.12 0.24
CA SER A 101 -1.77 8.18 -0.48
C SER A 101 -1.37 9.39 0.38
N VAL A 102 -1.17 9.23 1.68
CA VAL A 102 -0.78 10.34 2.57
C VAL A 102 0.65 10.81 2.26
N THR A 103 0.80 12.12 2.11
CA THR A 103 2.08 12.79 1.88
C THR A 103 2.74 13.21 3.19
N LEU A 104 4.07 13.38 3.15
CA LEU A 104 4.82 13.87 4.30
C LEU A 104 4.41 15.29 4.72
N GLN A 105 3.98 16.13 3.76
CA GLN A 105 3.52 17.49 4.04
C GLN A 105 2.23 17.51 4.86
N GLU A 106 1.28 16.63 4.52
CA GLU A 106 0.02 16.49 5.27
C GLU A 106 0.27 16.00 6.70
N LEU A 107 1.16 15.02 6.88
CA LEU A 107 1.57 14.53 8.20
C LEU A 107 2.23 15.60 9.06
N ALA A 108 3.11 16.41 8.48
CA ALA A 108 3.77 17.50 9.18
C ALA A 108 2.75 18.58 9.62
N ALA A 109 1.80 18.94 8.75
CA ALA A 109 0.74 19.88 9.06
C ALA A 109 -0.21 19.38 10.16
N GLU A 110 -0.56 18.08 10.11
CA GLU A 110 -1.37 17.44 11.15
C GLU A 110 -0.62 17.42 12.49
N SER A 111 0.67 17.07 12.49
CA SER A 111 1.51 17.11 13.67
C SER A 111 1.51 18.49 14.32
N GLN A 112 1.65 19.54 13.52
CA GLN A 112 1.65 20.93 14.02
C GLN A 112 0.28 21.32 14.61
N THR A 113 -0.80 20.89 13.98
CA THR A 113 -2.17 21.10 14.51
C THR A 113 -2.34 20.40 15.86
N LEU A 114 -1.84 19.17 15.98
CA LEU A 114 -1.90 18.38 17.21
C LEU A 114 -1.06 18.94 18.36
N ILE A 115 0.05 19.62 18.05
CA ILE A 115 0.89 20.31 19.02
C ILE A 115 0.24 21.61 19.53
N ASN A 116 -0.53 22.27 18.65
CA ASN A 116 -1.17 23.56 18.94
C ASN A 116 -2.57 23.43 19.57
N LEU A 117 -3.04 22.19 19.78
CA LEU A 117 -4.30 21.84 20.46
C LEU A 117 -4.10 21.77 21.98
#